data_AF-A0A2J8U171-F1
#
_entry.id   AF-A0A2J8U171-F1
#
_cell.length_a   1.000
_cell.length_b   1.000
_cell.length_c   1.000
_cell.angle_alpha   90.00
_cell.angle_beta   90.00
_cell.angle_gamma   90.00
#
_symmetry.space_group_name_H-M   'P 1'
#
loop_
_entity.id
_entity.type
_entity.pdbx_description
1 polymer ?
#
loop_
_entity_poly.entity_id
_entity_poly.type
_entity_poly.pdbx_seq_one_letter_code
_entity_poly.pdbx_strand_id
1 'polypeptide(L)'
;SMKAGAIHANTDLERIPASPGLRRVGIFLDVDLEKIQFFDVDNNVLIYTHDGFFSLEPLRPFFCLELLGEGESGNVLTICP
;
A
#
# COMPACT_ATOMS: atom_id res chain seq x y z
N SER A 1 1.59 -17.39 19.20
CA SER A 1 1.39 -16.04 19.76
C SER A 1 2.08 -15.07 18.82
N MET A 2 1.32 -14.39 17.95
CA MET A 2 1.90 -13.38 17.04
C MET A 2 2.25 -12.15 17.87
N LYS A 3 3.49 -11.66 17.75
CA LYS A 3 3.89 -10.43 18.43
C LYS A 3 3.15 -9.26 17.79
N ALA A 4 2.48 -8.44 18.60
CA ALA A 4 1.91 -7.17 18.14
C ALA A 4 2.99 -6.34 17.45
N GLY A 5 2.69 -5.82 16.25
CA GLY A 5 3.59 -4.96 15.48
C GLY A 5 4.54 -5.68 14.49
N ALA A 6 4.41 -6.99 14.28
CA ALA A 6 5.16 -7.67 13.22
C ALA A 6 4.65 -7.24 11.83
N ILE A 7 5.54 -6.71 11.00
CA ILE A 7 5.26 -6.42 9.58
C ILE A 7 5.33 -7.74 8.82
N HIS A 8 4.21 -8.13 8.21
CA HIS A 8 4.14 -9.33 7.36
C HIS A 8 4.38 -8.89 5.92
N ALA A 9 5.63 -8.96 5.48
CA ALA A 9 5.98 -8.66 4.09
C ALA A 9 5.55 -9.82 3.19
N ASN A 10 4.85 -9.51 2.09
CA ASN A 10 4.63 -10.49 1.04
C ASN A 10 5.98 -10.80 0.36
N THR A 11 6.33 -12.07 0.26
CA THR A 11 7.57 -12.54 -0.39
C THR A 11 7.43 -12.68 -1.91
N ASP A 12 6.18 -12.71 -2.40
CA ASP A 12 5.88 -12.80 -3.83
C ASP A 12 6.00 -11.41 -4.44
N LEU A 13 7.19 -11.12 -4.96
CA LEU A 13 7.48 -9.87 -5.66
C LEU A 13 6.86 -9.89 -7.06
N GLU A 14 5.59 -9.49 -7.15
CA GLU A 14 4.92 -9.22 -8.41
C GLU A 14 5.25 -7.80 -8.91
N ARG A 15 5.69 -7.68 -10.17
CA ARG A 15 5.87 -6.37 -10.80
C ARG A 15 4.50 -5.84 -11.24
N ILE A 16 4.00 -4.83 -10.53
CA ILE A 16 2.74 -4.17 -10.85
C ILE A 16 3.03 -2.95 -11.74
N PRO A 17 2.42 -2.83 -12.94
CA PRO A 17 2.55 -1.65 -13.76
C PRO A 17 1.84 -0.45 -13.09
N ALA A 18 2.54 0.67 -12.98
CA ALA A 18 1.95 1.93 -12.50
C ALA A 18 1.44 2.77 -13.68
N SER A 19 0.39 3.56 -13.44
CA SER A 19 -0.05 4.58 -14.39
C SER A 19 1.08 5.58 -14.69
N PRO A 20 1.22 6.04 -15.95
CA PRO A 20 2.14 7.11 -16.29
C PRO A 20 1.87 8.37 -15.46
N GLY A 21 2.85 8.82 -14.67
CA GLY A 21 2.73 10.04 -13.87
C GLY A 21 1.81 9.92 -12.64
N LEU A 22 1.63 8.71 -12.09
CA LEU A 22 0.91 8.47 -10.83
C LEU A 22 1.38 9.41 -9.70
N ARG A 23 0.46 10.20 -9.14
CA ARG A 23 0.74 11.14 -8.03
C ARG A 23 -0.03 10.83 -6.76
N ARG A 24 -1.23 10.25 -6.88
CA ARG A 24 -2.11 9.92 -5.76
C ARG A 24 -2.60 8.49 -5.87
N VAL A 25 -2.38 7.73 -4.80
CA VAL A 25 -2.82 6.33 -4.69
C VAL A 25 -3.96 6.24 -3.69
N GLY A 26 -5.06 5.63 -4.11
CA GLY A 26 -6.15 5.22 -3.24
C GLY A 26 -5.90 3.81 -2.75
N ILE A 27 -6.06 3.56 -1.46
CA ILE A 27 -5.91 2.23 -0.86
C ILE A 27 -7.25 1.89 -0.20
N PHE A 28 -7.88 0.81 -0.66
CA PHE A 28 -9.15 0.34 -0.12
C PHE A 28 -8.95 -1.04 0.52
N LEU A 29 -9.49 -1.22 1.73
CA LEU A 29 -9.51 -2.49 2.45
C LEU A 29 -10.96 -2.92 2.61
N ASP A 30 -11.30 -4.06 2.01
CA ASP A 30 -12.53 -4.80 2.26
C ASP A 30 -12.19 -5.96 3.22
N VAL A 31 -12.67 -5.85 4.46
CA VAL A 31 -12.38 -6.85 5.50
C VAL A 31 -13.22 -8.11 5.30
N ASP A 32 -14.46 -7.97 4.86
CA ASP A 32 -15.39 -9.09 4.70
C ASP A 32 -15.03 -9.95 3.49
N LEU A 33 -14.53 -9.31 2.42
CA LEU A 33 -14.06 -9.99 1.21
C LEU A 33 -12.56 -10.27 1.22
N GLU A 34 -11.86 -9.98 2.33
CA GLU A 34 -10.42 -10.24 2.46
C GLU A 34 -9.61 -9.70 1.27
N LYS A 35 -9.86 -8.43 0.93
CA LYS A 35 -9.34 -7.81 -0.30
C LYS A 35 -8.75 -6.42 -0.04
N ILE A 36 -7.58 -6.17 -0.62
CA ILE A 36 -6.93 -4.86 -0.67
C ILE A 36 -6.84 -4.42 -2.12
N GLN A 37 -7.28 -3.20 -2.42
CA GLN A 37 -7.24 -2.63 -3.76
C GLN A 37 -6.46 -1.32 -3.78
N PHE A 38 -5.68 -1.15 -4.84
CA PHE A 38 -4.88 0.04 -5.10
C PHE A 38 -5.39 0.73 -6.35
N PHE A 39 -5.58 2.05 -6.28
CA PHE A 39 -6.14 2.85 -7.37
C PHE A 39 -5.23 4.03 -7.70
N ASP A 40 -5.17 4.38 -8.97
CA ASP A 40 -4.77 5.71 -9.41
C ASP A 40 -5.96 6.64 -9.25
N VAL A 41 -5.88 7.54 -8.27
CA VAL A 41 -6.99 8.46 -7.95
C VAL A 41 -7.18 9.50 -9.04
N ASP A 42 -6.10 9.94 -9.68
CA ASP A 42 -6.16 11.01 -10.68
C ASP A 42 -6.77 10.52 -11.98
N ASN A 43 -6.47 9.28 -12.37
CA ASN A 43 -6.99 8.67 -13.59
C ASN A 43 -8.22 7.77 -13.37
N ASN A 44 -8.64 7.55 -12.12
CA ASN A 44 -9.75 6.67 -11.74
C ASN A 44 -9.59 5.24 -12.29
N VAL A 45 -8.41 4.65 -12.10
CA VAL A 45 -8.05 3.31 -12.62
C VAL A 45 -7.63 2.39 -11.47
N LEU A 46 -8.10 1.14 -11.49
CA LEU A 46 -7.59 0.08 -10.60
C LEU A 46 -6.17 -0.30 -11.03
N ILE A 47 -5.21 -0.18 -10.12
CA ILE A 47 -3.80 -0.56 -10.32
C ILE A 47 -3.62 -2.05 -9.97
N TYR A 48 -4.10 -2.47 -8.81
CA TYR A 48 -3.87 -3.82 -8.31
C TYR A 48 -4.94 -4.27 -7.31
N THR A 49 -5.14 -5.57 -7.23
CA THR A 49 -5.94 -6.25 -6.21
C THR A 49 -5.09 -7.33 -5.56
N HIS A 50 -4.97 -7.27 -4.24
CA HIS A 50 -4.50 -8.38 -3.42
C HIS A 50 -5.72 -9.03 -2.75
N ASP A 51 -5.87 -10.34 -2.90
CA ASP A 51 -6.93 -11.12 -2.28
C ASP A 51 -6.38 -12.41 -1.66
N GLY A 52 -7.24 -13.13 -0.94
CA GLY A 52 -6.88 -14.41 -0.32
C GLY A 52 -5.97 -14.29 0.90
N PHE A 53 -5.97 -13.13 1.57
CA PHE A 53 -5.30 -12.99 2.86
C PHE A 53 -6.26 -13.30 4.01
N PHE A 54 -5.75 -13.83 5.12
CA PHE A 54 -6.55 -14.04 6.32
C PHE A 54 -5.93 -13.26 7.47
N SER A 55 -6.75 -12.51 8.22
CA SER A 55 -6.31 -11.81 9.43
C SER A 55 -7.28 -12.01 10.58
N LEU A 56 -6.79 -12.56 11.68
CA LEU A 56 -7.51 -12.61 12.97
C LEU A 56 -7.37 -11.31 13.76
N GLU A 57 -6.40 -10.47 13.39
CA GLU A 57 -6.04 -9.25 14.10
C GLU A 57 -6.44 -8.01 13.29
N PRO A 58 -6.70 -6.88 13.96
CA PRO A 58 -6.98 -5.62 13.27
C PRO A 58 -5.84 -5.19 12.34
N LEU A 59 -6.17 -4.94 11.08
CA LEU A 59 -5.22 -4.37 10.12
C LEU A 59 -4.96 -2.89 10.41
N ARG A 60 -3.79 -2.41 9.98
CA ARG A 60 -3.37 -1.01 10.12
C ARG A 60 -2.73 -0.53 8.81
N PRO A 61 -2.97 0.72 8.40
CA PRO A 61 -2.19 1.32 7.32
C PRO A 61 -0.70 1.31 7.66
N PHE A 62 0.13 1.00 6.67
CA PHE A 62 1.58 1.04 6.77
C PHE A 62 2.13 1.98 5.70
N PHE A 63 3.00 2.91 6.12
CA PHE A 63 3.67 3.85 5.24
C PHE A 63 5.17 3.74 5.46
N CYS A 64 5.93 3.62 4.37
CA CYS A 64 7.39 3.58 4.40
C CYS A 64 7.90 4.56 3.34
N LEU A 65 8.75 5.50 3.75
CA LEU A 65 9.54 6.33 2.86
C LEU A 65 10.88 5.61 2.67
N GLU A 66 11.33 5.39 1.44
CA GLU A 66 12.73 5.00 1.24
C GLU A 66 13.61 6.11 1.82
N LEU A 67 14.63 5.72 2.59
CA LEU A 67 15.65 6.64 3.08
C LEU A 67 16.37 7.22 1.87
N LEU A 68 16.19 8.51 1.64
CA LEU A 68 16.97 9.24 0.63
C LEU A 68 18.46 9.19 0.98
N GLY A 69 19.30 9.27 -0.04
CA GLY A 69 20.70 9.60 0.13
C GLY A 69 20.85 10.98 0.80
N GLU A 70 21.92 11.16 1.57
CA GLU A 70 22.21 12.40 2.29
C GLU A 70 22.24 13.60 1.30
N GLY A 71 21.30 14.54 1.44
CA GLY A 71 21.24 15.77 0.63
C GLY A 71 20.08 15.90 -0.37
N GLU A 72 19.21 14.89 -0.52
CA GLU A 72 18.01 15.02 -1.35
C GLU A 72 16.84 15.62 -0.55
N SER A 73 16.08 16.53 -1.19
CA SER A 73 14.86 17.09 -0.60
C SER A 73 13.84 15.96 -0.41
N GLY A 74 13.50 15.68 0.85
CA GLY A 74 12.57 14.63 1.29
C GLY A 74 11.39 14.42 0.35
N ASN A 75 11.29 13.25 -0.30
CA ASN A 75 10.02 12.77 -0.81
C ASN A 75 9.12 12.55 0.42
N VAL A 76 8.05 13.32 0.54
CA VAL A 76 7.08 13.19 1.64
C VAL A 76 5.81 12.53 1.10
N LEU A 77 5.33 11.52 1.83
CA LEU A 77 3.97 11.00 1.64
C LEU A 77 3.00 11.85 2.45
N THR A 78 1.97 12.36 1.80
CA THR A 78 0.91 13.14 2.44
C THR A 78 -0.41 12.39 2.34
N ILE A 79 -1.14 12.29 3.45
CA ILE A 79 -2.50 11.76 3.46
C ILE A 79 -3.43 12.85 2.94
N CYS A 80 -4.18 12.56 1.87
CA CYS A 80 -5.18 13.49 1.34
C CYS A 80 -6.31 13.68 2.36
N PRO A 81 -6.86 14.90 2.50
CA PRO A 81 -8.04 15.17 3.35
C PRO A 81 -9.26 14.35 2.98
#